data_AF-A0AAN5DG80-F1
#
_entry.id   AF-A0AAN5DG80-F1
#
_cell.length_a   1.000
_cell.length_b   1.000
_cell.length_c   1.000
_cell.angle_alpha   90.00
_cell.angle_beta   90.00
_cell.angle_gamma   90.00
#
_symmetry.space_group_name_H-M   'P 1'
#
loop_
_entity.id
_entity.type
_entity.pdbx_description
1 polymer ?
#
loop_
_entity_poly.entity_id
_entity_poly.type
_entity_poly.pdbx_seq_one_letter_code
_entity_poly.pdbx_strand_id
1 'polypeptide(L)' 'TFAKALAMPEEYKNTIRDTARAFPDVTFIWKYEKPEHNATQGIPNLIETTWMPQHDMLHDPRLSAFVTHCGQGS' A
#
# COMPACT_ATOMS: atom_id res chain seq x y z
N THR A 1 10.63 13.55 -9.64
CA THR A 1 10.55 12.11 -9.94
C THR A 1 9.36 11.53 -9.24
N PHE A 2 8.46 10.83 -9.94
CA PHE A 2 7.35 10.13 -9.29
C PHE A 2 7.88 8.79 -8.73
N ALA A 3 7.81 8.59 -7.42
CA ALA A 3 8.11 7.31 -6.79
C ALA A 3 6.99 6.32 -7.12
N LYS A 4 7.34 5.15 -7.67
CA LYS A 4 6.40 4.09 -8.03
C LYS A 4 6.63 2.87 -7.16
N ALA A 5 5.58 2.31 -6.58
CA ALA A 5 5.68 1.11 -5.74
C ALA A 5 6.22 -0.10 -6.54
N LEU A 6 5.89 -0.18 -7.84
CA LEU A 6 6.41 -1.22 -8.72
C LEU A 6 7.94 -1.27 -8.78
N ALA A 7 8.59 -0.11 -8.62
CA ALA A 7 10.04 0.06 -8.76
C ALA A 7 10.79 -0.18 -7.45
N MET A 8 10.09 -0.43 -6.33
CA MET A 8 10.73 -0.81 -5.08
C MET A 8 11.46 -2.16 -5.26
N PRO A 9 12.64 -2.34 -4.63
CA PRO A 9 13.29 -3.63 -4.51
C PRO A 9 12.33 -4.69 -3.95
N GLU A 10 12.47 -5.93 -4.42
CA GLU A 10 11.58 -7.03 -4.04
C GLU A 10 11.63 -7.30 -2.53
N GLU A 11 12.79 -7.12 -1.90
CA GLU A 11 12.97 -7.21 -0.45
C GLU A 11 11.99 -6.30 0.32
N TYR A 12 11.84 -5.04 -0.10
CA TYR A 12 10.92 -4.12 0.57
C TYR A 12 9.45 -4.45 0.29
N LYS A 13 9.13 -4.97 -0.89
CA LYS A 13 7.78 -5.48 -1.18
C LYS A 13 7.46 -6.68 -0.28
N ASN A 14 8.43 -7.57 -0.05
CA ASN A 14 8.27 -8.69 0.88
C ASN A 14 8.04 -8.21 2.31
N THR A 15 8.76 -7.19 2.77
CA THR A 15 8.50 -6.59 4.09
C THR A 15 7.06 -6.10 4.25
N ILE A 16 6.47 -5.47 3.22
CA ILE A 16 5.06 -5.05 3.24
C ILE A 16 4.12 -6.26 3.35
N ARG A 17 4.37 -7.30 2.55
CA ARG A 17 3.58 -8.55 2.58
C ARG A 17 3.65 -9.24 3.94
N ASP A 18 4.84 -9.35 4.50
CA ASP A 18 5.08 -10.01 5.79
C ASP A 18 4.47 -9.21 6.94
N THR A 19 4.54 -7.88 6.86
CA THR A 19 3.84 -6.99 7.78
C THR A 19 2.34 -7.23 7.72
N ALA A 20 1.73 -7.24 6.53
CA ALA A 20 0.30 -7.49 6.41
C ALA A 20 -0.10 -8.86 6.99
N ARG A 21 0.67 -9.91 6.75
CA ARG A 21 0.44 -11.24 7.34
C ARG A 21 0.53 -11.25 8.87
N ALA A 22 1.43 -10.46 9.44
CA ALA A 22 1.63 -10.38 10.89
C ALA A 22 0.48 -9.65 11.62
N PHE A 23 -0.29 -8.82 10.91
CA PHE A 23 -1.41 -8.05 11.47
C PHE A 23 -2.73 -8.38 10.74
N PRO A 24 -3.27 -9.60 10.91
CA PRO A 24 -4.45 -10.06 10.17
C PRO A 24 -5.71 -9.23 10.45
N ASP A 25 -5.81 -8.60 11.62
CA ASP A 25 -6.94 -7.76 12.03
C ASP A 25 -6.86 -6.32 11.47
N VAL A 26 -5.78 -5.97 10.77
CA VAL A 26 -5.58 -4.67 10.13
C VAL A 26 -5.74 -4.81 8.63
N THR A 27 -6.56 -3.96 8.02
CA THR A 27 -6.65 -3.85 6.56
C THR A 27 -5.62 -2.85 6.06
N PHE A 28 -4.79 -3.28 5.12
CA PHE A 28 -3.82 -2.46 4.43
C PHE A 28 -4.31 -2.16 3.02
N ILE A 29 -4.19 -0.90 2.60
CA ILE A 29 -4.41 -0.49 1.22
C ILE A 29 -3.06 -0.06 0.66
N TRP A 30 -2.60 -0.72 -0.39
CA TRP A 30 -1.32 -0.45 -1.02
C TRP A 30 -1.54 0.07 -2.44
N LYS A 31 -1.12 1.32 -2.67
CA LYS A 31 -1.09 1.88 -4.02
C LYS A 31 0.00 1.19 -4.84
N TYR A 32 -0.38 0.43 -5.86
CA TYR A 32 0.51 -0.32 -6.73
C TYR A 32 0.10 -0.17 -8.20
N GLU A 33 1.05 0.20 -9.07
CA GLU A 33 0.72 0.69 -10.42
C GLU A 33 0.51 -0.42 -11.47
N LYS A 34 0.77 -1.69 -11.15
CA LYS A 34 0.64 -2.83 -12.09
C LYS A 34 -0.11 -4.02 -11.45
N PRO A 35 -1.46 -4.03 -11.51
CA PRO A 35 -2.27 -5.09 -10.92
C PRO A 35 -1.95 -6.49 -11.46
N GLU A 36 -1.43 -6.58 -12.68
CA GLU A 36 -1.12 -7.85 -13.35
C GLU A 36 0.01 -8.62 -12.64
N HIS A 37 0.80 -7.93 -11.80
CA HIS A 37 1.86 -8.54 -11.02
C HIS A 37 1.34 -9.33 -9.82
N ASN A 38 0.06 -9.16 -9.45
CA ASN A 38 -0.59 -9.81 -8.31
C ASN A 38 0.28 -9.77 -7.04
N ALA A 39 0.82 -8.61 -6.71
CA ALA A 39 1.81 -8.46 -5.65
C ALA A 39 1.24 -8.80 -4.25
N THR A 40 -0.07 -8.83 -4.06
CA THR A 40 -0.73 -9.17 -2.79
C THR A 40 -1.45 -10.53 -2.80
N GLN A 41 -1.23 -11.35 -3.82
CA GLN A 41 -1.90 -12.64 -3.96
C GLN A 41 -1.74 -13.52 -2.70
N GLY A 42 -2.87 -13.99 -2.18
CA GLY A 42 -2.91 -14.85 -0.99
C GLY A 42 -2.80 -14.11 0.35
N ILE A 43 -2.89 -12.77 0.36
CA ILE A 43 -2.86 -11.95 1.59
C ILE A 43 -4.19 -11.18 1.67
N PRO A 44 -5.22 -11.70 2.37
CA PRO A 44 -6.58 -11.20 2.27
C PRO A 44 -6.77 -9.77 2.81
N ASN A 45 -5.89 -9.34 3.72
CA ASN A 45 -5.94 -8.02 4.34
C ASN A 45 -5.00 -7.00 3.67
N LEU A 46 -4.46 -7.29 2.48
CA LEU A 46 -3.61 -6.38 1.72
C LEU A 46 -4.22 -6.12 0.33
N ILE A 47 -4.89 -4.97 0.20
CA ILE A 47 -5.67 -4.60 -0.98
C ILE A 47 -4.81 -3.70 -1.88
N GLU A 48 -4.64 -4.10 -3.14
CA GLU A 48 -3.99 -3.26 -4.15
C GLU A 48 -4.95 -2.25 -4.77
N THR A 49 -4.44 -1.06 -5.07
CA THR A 49 -5.14 -0.11 -5.95
C THR A 49 -4.16 0.66 -6.82
N THR A 50 -4.53 0.96 -8.06
CA THR A 50 -3.72 1.81 -8.95
C THR A 50 -3.91 3.30 -8.62
N TRP A 51 -5.01 3.66 -7.98
CA TRP A 51 -5.38 5.03 -7.64
C TRP A 51 -6.28 5.09 -6.40
N MET A 52 -6.10 6.12 -5.57
CA MET A 52 -7.01 6.43 -4.46
C MET A 52 -7.12 7.95 -4.28
N PRO A 53 -8.27 8.46 -3.80
CA PRO A 53 -8.40 9.87 -3.42
C PRO A 53 -7.66 10.10 -2.09
N GLN A 54 -6.37 10.40 -2.15
CA GLN A 54 -5.49 10.50 -0.97
C GLN A 54 -6.02 11.49 0.09
N HIS A 55 -6.49 12.67 -0.33
CA HIS A 55 -7.05 13.68 0.58
C HIS A 55 -8.26 13.16 1.36
N ASP A 56 -9.17 12.46 0.67
CA ASP A 56 -10.38 11.94 1.30
C ASP A 56 -10.06 10.75 2.20
N MET A 57 -9.10 9.91 1.81
CA MET A 57 -8.57 8.83 2.65
C MET A 57 -7.96 9.37 3.95
N LEU A 58 -7.20 10.47 3.88
CA LEU A 58 -6.59 11.11 5.05
C LEU A 58 -7.62 11.70 6.02
N HIS A 59 -8.83 12.00 5.55
CA HIS A 59 -9.94 12.48 6.37
C HIS A 59 -10.93 11.37 6.79
N ASP A 60 -10.72 10.13 6.36
CA ASP A 60 -11.60 9.01 6.74
C ASP A 60 -11.30 8.58 8.20
N PRO A 61 -12.31 8.53 9.09
CA PRO A 61 -12.10 8.20 10.51
C PRO A 61 -11.62 6.76 10.74
N ARG A 62 -11.69 5.87 9.74
CA ARG A 62 -11.18 4.50 9.83
C ARG A 62 -9.69 4.42 9.54
N LEU A 63 -9.08 5.45 8.96
CA LEU A 63 -7.66 5.47 8.68
C LEU A 63 -6.88 5.57 9.99
N SER A 64 -6.11 4.52 10.29
CA SER A 64 -5.27 4.49 11.51
C SER A 64 -3.86 5.03 11.28
N ALA A 65 -3.31 4.86 10.07
CA ALA A 65 -1.96 5.29 9.73
C ALA A 65 -1.82 5.52 8.22
N PHE A 66 -0.93 6.45 7.86
CA PHE A 66 -0.55 6.72 6.46
C PHE A 66 0.97 6.62 6.31
N VAL A 67 1.43 5.64 5.54
CA VAL A 67 2.85 5.45 5.20
C VAL A 67 3.08 6.00 3.80
N THR A 68 3.94 7.02 3.71
CA THR A 68 4.25 7.71 2.45
C THR A 68 5.75 7.87 2.25
N HIS A 69 6.17 8.06 0.99
CA HIS A 69 7.53 8.43 0.62
C HIS A 69 7.89 9.90 0.95
N CYS A 70 6.97 10.64 1.57
CA CYS A 70 7.14 12.04 1.96
C CYS A 70 7.36 13.02 0.78
N GLY A 71 6.76 12.74 -0.38
CA GLY A 71 6.74 13.72 -1.48
C GLY A 71 5.93 14.96 -1.11
N GLN A 72 6.23 16.10 -1.73
CA GLN A 72 5.61 17.41 -1.41
C GLN A 72 4.08 17.50 -1.56
N GLY A 73 3.42 16.50 -2.14
CA GLY A 73 1.95 16.39 -2.24
C GLY A 73 1.38 15.16 -1.53
N SER A 74 2.16 14.56 -0.62
CA SER A 74 1.74 13.48 0.28
C SER A 74 1.07 14.01 1.54
#